data_AF-A0A956P2Y5-F1
#
_entry.id   AF-A0A956P2Y5-F1
#
_cell.length_a   1.000
_cell.length_b   1.000
_cell.length_c   1.000
_cell.angle_alpha   90.00
_cell.angle_beta   90.00
_cell.angle_gamma   90.00
#
_symmetry.space_group_name_H-M   'P 1'
#
loop_
_entity.id
_entity.type
_entity.pdbx_description
1 polymer ?
#
loop_
_entity_poly.entity_id
_entity_poly.type
_entity_poly.pdbx_seq_one_letter_code
_entity_poly.pdbx_strand_id
1 'polypeptide(L)'
;AAARGMTRLALIGVPCQVHALRALEAELGLERLYVIGTPCSDNTTTANFHRFLEKLDPSPDTIAWLEFLPDFTVGVRHDDGRTRRIPFLELPLRDLPADFFPETCRVCVDYANALADVTVGYMGGAGAQWLVVRNARGAELVDLLGDRLEVLPTIDGGSRQGPVRALRGALERAAGGLPLRRAPRLLRPMIGWMMRRFGPRGLEFARARVEMKLVEAVLTLRRTRPRRLARMVPRRAWALVAPYGLAPATHEWVEDER
;
A
#
# COMPACT_ATOMS: atom_id res chain seq x y z
N ALA A 1 -21.09 17.90 1.22
CA ALA A 1 -20.54 19.03 2.00
C ALA A 1 -20.93 20.35 1.34
N ALA A 2 -20.47 20.64 0.11
CA ALA A 2 -20.77 21.87 -0.63
C ALA A 2 -22.29 22.15 -0.76
N ALA A 3 -23.10 21.19 -1.20
CA ALA A 3 -24.56 21.35 -1.29
C ALA A 3 -25.26 21.63 0.06
N ARG A 4 -24.56 21.41 1.19
CA ARG A 4 -25.02 21.72 2.55
C ARG A 4 -24.43 23.02 3.09
N GLY A 5 -23.76 23.83 2.25
CA GLY A 5 -23.13 25.10 2.63
C GLY A 5 -21.86 24.97 3.47
N MET A 6 -21.23 23.79 3.53
CA MET A 6 -19.99 23.60 4.29
C MET A 6 -18.79 24.14 3.51
N THR A 7 -18.09 25.13 4.06
CA THR A 7 -16.91 25.76 3.45
C THR A 7 -15.57 25.25 4.01
N ARG A 8 -15.61 24.57 5.17
CA ARG A 8 -14.43 23.98 5.83
C ARG A 8 -14.63 22.47 5.97
N LEU A 9 -13.71 21.68 5.44
CA LEU A 9 -13.83 20.23 5.38
C LEU A 9 -12.54 19.53 5.83
N ALA A 10 -12.69 18.42 6.55
CA ALA A 10 -11.64 17.42 6.72
C ALA A 10 -12.07 16.12 6.02
N LEU A 11 -11.23 15.63 5.11
CA LEU A 11 -11.41 14.33 4.46
C LEU A 11 -10.43 13.32 5.08
N ILE A 12 -10.94 12.15 5.49
CA ILE A 12 -10.14 10.96 5.74
C ILE A 12 -10.32 10.01 4.56
N GLY A 13 -9.24 9.63 3.88
CA GLY A 13 -9.39 8.84 2.66
C GLY A 13 -8.14 8.12 2.19
N VAL A 14 -8.34 7.13 1.32
CA VAL A 14 -7.28 6.40 0.65
C VAL A 14 -6.79 7.16 -0.60
N PRO A 15 -5.63 6.81 -1.19
CA PRO A 15 -5.00 7.58 -2.25
C PRO A 15 -5.93 7.90 -3.43
N CYS A 16 -6.63 6.90 -3.99
CA CYS A 16 -7.48 7.14 -5.16
C CYS A 16 -8.63 8.12 -4.90
N GLN A 17 -9.17 8.16 -3.67
CA GLN A 17 -10.19 9.14 -3.26
C GLN A 17 -9.57 10.54 -3.13
N VAL A 18 -8.36 10.63 -2.59
CA VAL A 18 -7.64 11.90 -2.47
C VAL A 18 -7.29 12.47 -3.84
N HIS A 19 -6.85 11.65 -4.79
CA HIS A 19 -6.62 12.10 -6.18
C HIS A 19 -7.89 12.71 -6.79
N ALA A 20 -9.03 12.03 -6.64
CA ALA A 20 -10.31 12.56 -7.13
C ALA A 20 -10.70 13.87 -6.44
N LEU A 21 -10.52 13.96 -5.12
CA LEU A 21 -10.78 15.20 -4.37
C LEU A 21 -9.88 16.35 -4.84
N ARG A 22 -8.57 16.12 -4.99
CA ARG A 22 -7.62 17.15 -5.43
C ARG A 22 -7.90 17.62 -6.85
N ALA A 23 -8.36 16.73 -7.73
CA ALA A 23 -8.77 17.09 -9.09
C ALA A 23 -9.98 18.04 -9.13
N LEU A 24 -10.87 17.95 -8.13
CA LEU A 24 -12.08 18.78 -8.02
C LEU A 24 -11.91 19.96 -7.05
N GLU A 25 -10.81 20.06 -6.31
CA GLU A 25 -10.65 20.98 -5.16
C GLU A 25 -10.96 22.43 -5.52
N ALA A 26 -10.51 22.90 -6.69
CA ALA A 26 -10.74 24.26 -7.16
C ALA A 26 -12.23 24.58 -7.43
N GLU A 27 -13.02 23.57 -7.80
CA GLU A 27 -14.46 23.73 -8.12
C GLU A 27 -15.35 23.71 -6.87
N LEU A 28 -14.82 23.23 -5.73
CA LEU A 28 -15.61 23.03 -4.51
C LEU A 28 -15.80 24.31 -3.69
N GLY A 29 -15.07 25.39 -3.98
CA GLY A 29 -15.19 26.68 -3.28
C GLY A 29 -14.93 26.60 -1.77
N LEU A 30 -14.03 25.71 -1.33
CA LEU A 30 -13.74 25.51 0.09
C LEU A 30 -12.78 26.60 0.59
N GLU A 31 -13.09 27.21 1.73
CA GLU A 31 -12.18 28.08 2.47
C GLU A 31 -11.02 27.29 3.09
N ARG A 32 -11.31 26.07 3.55
CA ARG A 32 -10.30 25.19 4.14
C ARG A 32 -10.59 23.73 3.83
N LEU A 33 -9.56 23.04 3.34
CA LEU A 33 -9.56 21.59 3.18
C LEU A 33 -8.36 20.99 3.87
N TYR A 34 -8.62 20.07 4.80
CA TYR A 34 -7.63 19.17 5.39
C TYR A 34 -7.81 17.76 4.84
N VAL A 35 -6.72 17.10 4.47
CA VAL A 35 -6.74 15.72 3.97
C VAL A 35 -5.84 14.84 4.84
N ILE A 36 -6.48 13.94 5.58
CA ILE A 36 -5.83 12.90 6.40
C ILE A 36 -5.83 11.61 5.59
N GLY A 37 -4.68 11.28 5.03
CA GLY A 37 -4.52 10.09 4.20
C GLY A 37 -4.20 8.86 5.03
N THR A 38 -4.69 7.70 4.60
CA THR A 38 -4.11 6.40 4.97
C THR A 38 -3.38 5.81 3.77
N PRO A 39 -2.25 5.10 3.97
CA PRO A 39 -1.66 4.35 2.88
C PRO A 39 -2.59 3.20 2.50
N CYS A 40 -2.65 2.85 1.23
CA CYS A 40 -3.49 1.77 0.75
C CYS A 40 -2.82 1.02 -0.40
N SER A 41 -2.78 -0.30 -0.28
CA SER A 41 -2.57 -1.21 -1.41
C SER A 41 -3.60 -2.32 -1.34
N ASP A 42 -3.83 -2.97 -2.49
CA ASP A 42 -4.44 -4.30 -2.55
C ASP A 42 -5.82 -4.41 -1.87
N ASN A 43 -6.66 -3.37 -2.03
CA ASN A 43 -8.05 -3.41 -1.59
C ASN A 43 -8.85 -4.42 -2.44
N THR A 44 -10.01 -4.87 -1.94
CA THR A 44 -10.88 -5.83 -2.62
C THR A 44 -12.35 -5.53 -2.37
N THR A 45 -13.24 -6.31 -2.98
CA THR A 45 -14.68 -6.24 -2.71
C THR A 45 -15.00 -6.87 -1.37
N THR A 46 -16.08 -6.42 -0.73
CA THR A 46 -16.56 -7.01 0.53
C THR A 46 -16.72 -8.52 0.43
N ALA A 47 -17.35 -9.02 -0.63
CA ALA A 47 -17.55 -10.45 -0.84
C ALA A 47 -16.24 -11.24 -0.95
N ASN A 48 -15.24 -10.72 -1.67
CA ASN A 48 -13.92 -11.35 -1.73
C ASN A 48 -13.21 -11.29 -0.38
N PHE A 49 -13.30 -10.17 0.34
CA PHE A 49 -12.70 -10.05 1.66
C PHE A 49 -13.26 -11.08 2.65
N HIS A 50 -14.58 -11.27 2.72
CA HIS A 50 -15.18 -12.31 3.57
C HIS A 50 -14.71 -13.72 3.19
N ARG A 51 -14.62 -14.05 1.90
CA ARG A 51 -14.03 -15.33 1.43
C ARG A 51 -12.57 -15.51 1.86
N PHE A 52 -11.80 -14.42 1.94
CA PHE A 52 -10.44 -14.48 2.46
C PHE A 52 -10.42 -14.75 3.97
N LEU A 53 -11.29 -14.09 4.74
CA LEU A 53 -11.41 -14.31 6.19
C LEU A 53 -11.78 -15.76 6.52
N GLU A 54 -12.75 -16.35 5.81
CA GLU A 54 -13.16 -17.76 5.95
C GLU A 54 -12.00 -18.75 5.75
N LYS A 55 -11.03 -18.41 4.89
CA LYS A 55 -9.83 -19.23 4.66
C LYS A 55 -8.73 -18.97 5.68
N LEU A 56 -8.77 -17.83 6.35
CA LEU A 56 -7.71 -17.37 7.25
C LEU A 56 -7.90 -17.87 8.69
N ASP A 57 -9.15 -17.88 9.15
CA ASP A 57 -9.51 -18.17 10.53
C ASP A 57 -10.78 -19.01 10.64
N PRO A 58 -10.86 -20.00 11.57
CA PRO A 58 -12.06 -20.80 11.79
C PRO A 58 -13.26 -20.01 12.34
N SER A 59 -13.07 -18.79 12.85
CA SER A 59 -14.15 -17.95 13.39
C SER A 59 -14.14 -16.55 12.74
N PRO A 60 -14.31 -16.46 11.41
CA PRO A 60 -14.07 -15.23 10.64
C PRO A 60 -14.99 -14.07 11.06
N ASP A 61 -16.22 -14.36 11.48
CA ASP A 61 -17.23 -13.34 11.85
C ASP A 61 -16.88 -12.58 13.13
N THR A 62 -15.98 -13.13 13.95
CA THR A 62 -15.53 -12.50 15.20
C THR A 62 -14.30 -11.61 15.00
N ILE A 63 -13.72 -11.55 13.79
CA ILE A 63 -12.54 -10.73 13.51
C ILE A 63 -12.91 -9.24 13.51
N ALA A 64 -12.42 -8.51 14.52
CA ALA A 64 -12.63 -7.07 14.68
C ALA A 64 -11.49 -6.22 14.09
N TRP A 65 -10.32 -6.81 13.87
CA TRP A 65 -9.16 -6.13 13.28
C TRP A 65 -8.25 -7.11 12.56
N LEU A 66 -7.75 -6.67 11.40
CA LEU A 66 -6.79 -7.40 10.58
C LEU A 66 -5.80 -6.41 9.97
N GLU A 67 -4.50 -6.71 10.03
CA GLU A 67 -3.46 -5.87 9.42
C GLU A 67 -2.29 -6.72 8.88
N PHE A 68 -1.76 -6.33 7.72
CA PHE A 68 -0.53 -6.92 7.17
C PHE A 68 0.68 -6.18 7.72
N LEU A 69 1.35 -6.76 8.72
CA LEU A 69 2.37 -6.08 9.51
C LEU A 69 3.76 -6.05 8.84
N PRO A 70 4.62 -5.06 9.19
CA PRO A 70 5.99 -4.96 8.68
C PRO A 70 6.93 -6.12 9.07
N ASP A 71 6.51 -7.00 9.98
CA ASP A 71 7.27 -8.17 10.43
C ASP A 71 6.99 -9.44 9.62
N PHE A 72 6.33 -9.29 8.46
CA PHE A 72 5.92 -10.36 7.55
C PHE A 72 4.86 -11.30 8.13
N THR A 73 4.01 -10.80 9.02
CA THR A 73 2.85 -11.50 9.56
C THR A 73 1.55 -10.72 9.34
N VAL A 74 0.42 -11.42 9.30
CA VAL A 74 -0.91 -10.82 9.41
C VAL A 74 -1.32 -10.89 10.87
N GLY A 75 -1.55 -9.73 11.48
CA GLY A 75 -2.16 -9.62 12.79
C GLY A 75 -3.67 -9.76 12.67
N VAL A 76 -4.27 -10.59 13.51
CA VAL A 76 -5.72 -10.77 13.63
C VAL A 76 -6.10 -10.56 15.09
N ARG A 77 -7.16 -9.80 15.33
CA ARG A 77 -7.76 -9.63 16.65
C ARG A 77 -9.27 -9.83 16.57
N HIS A 78 -9.79 -10.62 17.50
CA HIS A 78 -11.20 -10.92 17.65
C HIS A 78 -11.88 -9.94 18.62
N ASP A 79 -13.21 -9.87 18.55
CA ASP A 79 -14.07 -9.11 19.46
C ASP A 79 -13.90 -9.52 20.94
N ASP A 80 -13.65 -10.81 21.20
CA ASP A 80 -13.34 -11.37 22.52
C ASP A 80 -11.90 -11.10 23.01
N GLY A 81 -11.10 -10.38 22.22
CA GLY A 81 -9.73 -10.01 22.55
C GLY A 81 -8.67 -11.06 22.19
N ARG A 82 -9.03 -12.25 21.69
CA ARG A 82 -8.05 -13.22 21.16
C ARG A 82 -7.24 -12.58 20.04
N THR A 83 -5.94 -12.85 20.03
CA THR A 83 -5.03 -12.35 18.98
C THR A 83 -4.24 -13.49 18.35
N ARG A 84 -3.94 -13.35 17.07
CA ARG A 84 -3.14 -14.31 16.31
C ARG A 84 -2.21 -13.57 15.35
N ARG A 85 -1.00 -14.11 15.16
CA ARG A 85 -0.07 -13.68 14.11
C ARG A 85 0.11 -14.81 13.11
N ILE A 86 -0.19 -14.55 11.84
CA ILE A 86 -0.14 -15.55 10.76
C ILE A 86 1.00 -15.18 9.81
N PRO A 87 2.06 -16.00 9.67
CA PRO A 87 3.14 -15.70 8.74
C PRO A 87 2.65 -15.54 7.30
N PHE A 88 3.21 -14.59 6.53
CA PHE A 88 2.82 -14.38 5.13
C PHE A 88 2.96 -15.64 4.26
N LEU A 89 3.93 -16.51 4.57
CA LEU A 89 4.16 -17.78 3.85
C LEU A 89 3.06 -18.83 4.06
N GLU A 90 2.17 -18.60 5.02
CA GLU A 90 1.03 -19.47 5.34
C GLU A 90 -0.29 -18.94 4.78
N LEU A 91 -0.31 -17.72 4.21
CA LEU A 91 -1.53 -17.14 3.69
C LEU A 91 -2.08 -17.93 2.48
N PRO A 92 -3.41 -18.08 2.38
CA PRO A 92 -4.07 -18.87 1.33
C PRO A 92 -4.16 -18.10 0.00
N LEU A 93 -3.18 -17.27 -0.34
CA LEU A 93 -3.26 -16.34 -1.48
C LEU A 93 -3.47 -17.06 -2.83
N ARG A 94 -3.02 -18.31 -2.96
CA ARG A 94 -3.13 -19.08 -4.22
C ARG A 94 -4.56 -19.57 -4.46
N ASP A 95 -5.32 -19.70 -3.39
CA ASP A 95 -6.69 -20.21 -3.40
C ASP A 95 -7.70 -19.05 -3.54
N LEU A 96 -7.20 -17.83 -3.75
CA LEU A 96 -7.99 -16.65 -4.05
C LEU A 96 -8.24 -16.52 -5.56
N PRO A 97 -9.40 -15.98 -5.96
CA PRO A 97 -9.71 -15.79 -7.37
C PRO A 97 -8.75 -14.78 -8.02
N ALA A 98 -8.58 -14.87 -9.34
CA ALA A 98 -7.62 -14.04 -10.08
C ALA A 98 -7.94 -12.54 -10.01
N ASP A 99 -9.21 -12.19 -9.81
CA ASP A 99 -9.73 -10.83 -9.65
C ASP A 99 -9.85 -10.41 -8.18
N PHE A 100 -9.28 -11.18 -7.23
CA PHE A 100 -9.31 -10.85 -5.82
C PHE A 100 -8.81 -9.42 -5.58
N PHE A 101 -7.68 -9.04 -6.17
CA PHE A 101 -7.32 -7.63 -6.26
C PHE A 101 -7.82 -7.06 -7.59
N PRO A 102 -8.70 -6.05 -7.56
CA PRO A 102 -9.22 -5.45 -8.77
C PRO A 102 -8.08 -4.74 -9.51
N GLU A 103 -8.21 -4.68 -10.84
CA GLU A 103 -7.20 -4.04 -11.70
C GLU A 103 -6.85 -2.63 -11.23
N THR A 104 -7.84 -1.86 -10.76
CA THR A 104 -7.66 -0.50 -10.22
C THR A 104 -6.68 -0.45 -9.05
N CYS A 105 -6.70 -1.44 -8.15
CA CYS A 105 -5.73 -1.54 -7.07
C CYS A 105 -4.37 -1.97 -7.59
N ARG A 106 -4.31 -2.92 -8.53
CA ARG A 106 -3.06 -3.44 -9.10
C ARG A 106 -2.28 -2.42 -9.91
N VAL A 107 -2.97 -1.47 -10.53
CA VAL A 107 -2.37 -0.37 -11.31
C VAL A 107 -2.25 0.94 -10.52
N CYS A 108 -2.58 0.95 -9.23
CA CYS A 108 -2.41 2.12 -8.38
C CYS A 108 -0.92 2.45 -8.21
N VAL A 109 -0.55 3.71 -8.42
CA VAL A 109 0.83 4.21 -8.35
C VAL A 109 1.13 5.04 -7.10
N ASP A 110 0.22 5.06 -6.13
CA ASP A 110 0.32 5.94 -4.95
C ASP A 110 -0.02 5.21 -3.65
N TYR A 111 0.81 4.26 -3.22
CA TYR A 111 0.61 3.57 -1.94
C TYR A 111 0.71 4.52 -0.75
N ALA A 112 1.63 5.49 -0.80
CA ALA A 112 1.91 6.39 0.33
C ALA A 112 0.89 7.52 0.51
N ASN A 113 -0.12 7.64 -0.35
CA ASN A 113 -1.09 8.73 -0.32
C ASN A 113 -0.40 10.11 -0.41
N ALA A 114 0.34 10.31 -1.49
CA ALA A 114 1.27 11.43 -1.67
C ALA A 114 0.60 12.82 -1.71
N LEU A 115 -0.72 12.87 -1.94
CA LEU A 115 -1.50 14.10 -2.05
C LEU A 115 -2.27 14.49 -0.77
N ALA A 116 -2.15 13.70 0.29
CA ALA A 116 -2.69 14.05 1.61
C ALA A 116 -1.88 15.19 2.26
N ASP A 117 -2.44 15.88 3.25
CA ASP A 117 -1.68 16.85 4.05
C ASP A 117 -0.85 16.11 5.12
N VAL A 118 -1.44 15.06 5.70
CA VAL A 118 -0.77 14.11 6.59
C VAL A 118 -1.16 12.68 6.20
N THR A 119 -0.21 11.74 6.24
CA THR A 119 -0.49 10.31 6.06
C THR A 119 -0.26 9.57 7.37
N VAL A 120 -1.26 8.80 7.82
CA VAL A 120 -1.20 7.95 9.02
C VAL A 120 -1.28 6.48 8.60
N GLY A 121 -0.30 5.67 8.97
CA GLY A 121 -0.27 4.25 8.58
C GLY A 121 0.67 3.41 9.42
N TYR A 122 1.18 2.32 8.85
CA TYR A 122 2.03 1.35 9.57
C TYR A 122 3.35 1.03 8.87
N MET A 123 3.47 1.25 7.55
CA MET A 123 4.56 0.68 6.75
C MET A 123 5.96 1.08 7.23
N GLY A 124 6.15 2.34 7.61
CA GLY A 124 7.42 2.83 8.16
C GLY A 124 7.56 2.65 9.67
N GLY A 125 6.54 2.09 10.33
CA GLY A 125 6.43 1.99 11.77
C GLY A 125 7.12 0.75 12.32
N ALA A 126 7.54 0.83 13.59
CA ALA A 126 8.20 -0.25 14.32
C ALA A 126 7.42 -0.56 15.61
N GLY A 127 6.16 -1.01 15.45
CA GLY A 127 5.22 -1.23 16.56
C GLY A 127 4.35 0.00 16.88
N ALA A 128 4.76 1.20 16.46
CA ALA A 128 3.94 2.41 16.44
C ALA A 128 3.44 2.76 15.03
N GLN A 129 2.49 3.69 14.93
CA GLN A 129 2.03 4.21 13.64
C GLN A 129 3.14 5.01 12.96
N TRP A 130 3.18 4.94 11.63
CA TRP A 130 4.00 5.76 10.77
C TRP A 130 3.23 7.01 10.34
N LEU A 131 3.81 8.17 10.61
CA LEU A 131 3.24 9.47 10.28
C LEU A 131 4.10 10.18 9.24
N VAL A 132 3.48 10.71 8.18
CA VAL A 132 4.15 11.56 7.18
C VAL A 132 3.44 12.90 7.12
N VAL A 133 4.08 13.93 7.64
CA VAL A 133 3.62 15.33 7.52
C VAL A 133 4.18 15.92 6.24
N ARG A 134 3.31 16.37 5.32
CA ARG A 134 3.74 16.81 3.98
C ARG A 134 3.79 18.31 3.80
N ASN A 135 2.96 19.06 4.53
CA ASN A 135 2.83 20.50 4.37
C ASN A 135 2.33 21.16 5.66
N ALA A 136 2.22 22.49 5.64
CA ALA A 136 1.80 23.29 6.79
C ALA A 136 0.40 22.91 7.32
N ARG A 137 -0.54 22.51 6.45
CA ARG A 137 -1.87 22.03 6.89
C ARG A 137 -1.76 20.72 7.66
N GLY A 138 -0.88 19.82 7.22
CA GLY A 138 -0.60 18.57 7.90
C GLY A 138 0.06 18.79 9.26
N ALA A 139 1.01 19.74 9.33
CA ALA A 139 1.67 20.11 10.59
C ALA A 139 0.66 20.65 11.60
N GLU A 140 -0.20 21.59 11.17
CA GLU A 140 -1.28 22.13 12.00
C GLU A 140 -2.16 21.03 12.60
N LEU A 141 -2.57 20.02 11.80
CA LEU A 141 -3.36 18.90 12.30
C LEU A 141 -2.65 18.07 13.37
N VAL A 142 -1.33 17.87 13.21
CA VAL A 142 -0.52 17.11 14.16
C VAL A 142 -0.33 17.90 15.44
N ASP A 143 -0.13 19.22 15.34
CA ASP A 143 0.03 20.11 16.49
C ASP A 143 -1.21 20.13 17.39
N LEU A 144 -2.43 19.91 16.84
CA LEU A 144 -3.66 19.75 17.63
C LEU A 144 -3.64 18.56 18.60
N LEU A 145 -2.76 17.58 18.40
CA LEU A 145 -2.63 16.45 19.32
C LEU A 145 -1.91 16.85 20.61
N GLY A 146 -0.99 17.82 20.54
CA GLY A 146 -0.22 18.30 21.68
C GLY A 146 0.56 17.18 22.37
N ASP A 147 0.44 17.11 23.69
CA ASP A 147 1.06 16.12 24.57
C ASP A 147 0.50 14.69 24.43
N ARG A 148 -0.61 14.52 23.70
CA ARG A 148 -1.20 13.19 23.42
C ARG A 148 -0.45 12.39 22.36
N LEU A 149 0.47 13.02 21.63
CA LEU A 149 1.29 12.35 20.63
C LEU A 149 2.70 12.09 21.17
N GLU A 150 3.02 10.80 21.37
CA GLU A 150 4.40 10.37 21.58
C GLU A 150 5.09 10.16 20.23
N VAL A 151 6.19 10.87 20.00
CA VAL A 151 6.98 10.75 18.76
C VAL A 151 8.21 9.89 19.01
N LEU A 152 8.28 8.79 18.28
CA LEU A 152 9.42 7.86 18.29
C LEU A 152 10.30 8.06 17.06
N PRO A 153 11.63 7.84 17.16
CA PRO A 153 12.51 7.88 16.00
C PRO A 153 12.15 6.79 14.99
N THR A 154 12.32 7.11 13.71
CA THR A 154 12.15 6.13 12.64
C THR A 154 13.33 5.16 12.61
N ILE A 155 13.08 3.91 12.19
CA ILE A 155 14.13 2.93 11.94
C ILE A 155 14.32 2.73 10.43
N ASP A 156 15.54 2.45 10.02
CA ASP A 156 15.91 2.20 8.63
C ASP A 156 16.96 1.08 8.58
N GLY A 157 16.66 -0.04 7.92
CA GLY A 157 17.59 -1.16 7.88
C GLY A 157 17.14 -2.34 7.03
N GLY A 158 18.08 -3.25 6.77
CA GLY A 158 17.90 -4.35 5.83
C GLY A 158 18.09 -3.90 4.38
N SER A 159 17.64 -4.71 3.43
CA SER A 159 17.72 -4.38 2.00
C SER A 159 16.44 -4.76 1.27
N ARG A 160 15.83 -3.80 0.57
CA ARG A 160 14.63 -4.04 -0.24
C ARG A 160 14.89 -4.67 -1.61
N GLN A 161 16.13 -4.57 -2.12
CA GLN A 161 16.40 -4.88 -3.52
C GLN A 161 16.07 -6.33 -3.90
N GLY A 162 16.51 -7.30 -3.09
CA GLY A 162 16.27 -8.72 -3.31
C GLY A 162 14.77 -9.07 -3.34
N PRO A 163 14.00 -8.71 -2.30
CA PRO A 163 12.55 -8.89 -2.27
C PRO A 163 11.81 -8.26 -3.46
N VAL A 164 12.16 -7.03 -3.86
CA VAL A 164 11.50 -6.36 -4.99
C VAL A 164 11.81 -7.08 -6.32
N ARG A 165 13.07 -7.49 -6.56
CA ARG A 165 13.43 -8.32 -7.73
C ARG A 165 12.68 -9.65 -7.75
N ALA A 166 12.55 -10.30 -6.59
CA ALA A 166 11.84 -11.56 -6.45
C ALA A 166 10.35 -11.41 -6.81
N LEU A 167 9.70 -10.32 -6.34
CA LEU A 167 8.32 -10.01 -6.72
C LEU A 167 8.20 -9.78 -8.24
N ARG A 168 9.09 -8.96 -8.83
CA ARG A 168 9.10 -8.68 -10.28
C ARG A 168 9.10 -9.99 -11.08
N GLY A 169 10.06 -10.88 -10.81
CA GLY A 169 10.16 -12.15 -11.51
C GLY A 169 8.96 -13.06 -11.26
N ALA A 170 8.32 -12.99 -10.10
CA ALA A 170 7.09 -13.73 -9.83
C ALA A 170 5.89 -13.17 -10.61
N LEU A 171 5.77 -11.85 -10.75
CA LEU A 171 4.73 -11.19 -11.54
C LEU A 171 4.87 -11.47 -13.04
N GLU A 172 6.10 -11.45 -13.57
CA GLU A 172 6.40 -11.80 -14.97
C GLU A 172 5.96 -13.23 -15.29
N ARG A 173 6.21 -14.18 -14.37
CA ARG A 173 5.79 -15.59 -14.53
C ARG A 173 4.29 -15.83 -14.31
N ALA A 174 3.63 -15.00 -13.51
CA ALA A 174 2.25 -15.22 -13.11
C ALA A 174 1.22 -14.93 -14.23
N ALA A 175 1.64 -14.35 -15.36
CA ALA A 175 0.83 -14.10 -16.56
C ALA A 175 -0.53 -13.38 -16.37
N GLY A 176 -0.83 -12.84 -15.18
CA GLY A 176 -2.15 -12.28 -14.88
C GLY A 176 -2.58 -12.54 -13.44
N GLY A 177 -2.17 -13.68 -12.88
CA GLY A 177 -2.56 -14.11 -11.55
C GLY A 177 -1.74 -13.48 -10.41
N LEU A 178 -2.02 -13.97 -9.20
CA LEU A 178 -1.25 -13.65 -8.01
C LEU A 178 0.12 -14.36 -8.05
N PRO A 179 1.23 -13.68 -7.74
CA PRO A 179 2.59 -14.21 -7.87
C PRO A 179 2.89 -15.24 -6.77
N LEU A 180 2.52 -16.51 -6.95
CA LEU A 180 2.58 -17.49 -5.86
C LEU A 180 3.14 -18.85 -6.30
N ARG A 181 4.41 -19.10 -6.01
CA ARG A 181 4.90 -20.46 -5.78
C ARG A 181 4.85 -20.73 -4.28
N ARG A 182 4.35 -21.91 -3.87
CA ARG A 182 4.45 -22.34 -2.47
C ARG A 182 5.94 -22.45 -2.12
N ALA A 183 6.38 -21.72 -1.11
CA ALA A 183 7.59 -22.11 -0.40
C ALA A 183 7.38 -23.55 0.12
N PRO A 184 8.30 -24.49 -0.17
CA PRO A 184 8.19 -25.86 0.34
C PRO A 184 7.95 -25.84 1.84
N ARG A 185 6.97 -26.62 2.34
CA ARG A 185 6.53 -26.56 3.75
C ARG A 185 7.69 -26.65 4.73
N LEU A 186 8.63 -27.55 4.45
CA LEU A 186 9.84 -27.77 5.26
C LEU A 186 10.78 -26.55 5.32
N LEU A 187 10.82 -25.72 4.27
CA LEU A 187 11.69 -24.54 4.20
C LEU A 187 11.06 -23.26 4.73
N ARG A 188 9.73 -23.26 5.02
CA ARG A 188 9.02 -22.06 5.49
C ARG A 188 9.61 -21.45 6.76
N PRO A 189 9.98 -22.22 7.81
CA PRO A 189 10.54 -21.64 9.03
C PRO A 189 11.87 -20.92 8.77
N MET A 190 12.74 -21.52 7.95
CA MET A 190 14.03 -20.94 7.57
C MET A 190 13.87 -19.67 6.73
N ILE A 191 12.99 -19.70 5.72
CA ILE A 191 12.70 -18.51 4.89
C ILE A 191 12.11 -17.40 5.76
N GLY A 192 11.16 -17.73 6.64
CA GLY A 192 10.56 -16.78 7.58
C GLY A 192 11.58 -16.16 8.53
N TRP A 193 12.52 -16.95 9.07
CA TRP A 193 13.63 -16.44 9.88
C TRP A 193 14.53 -15.50 9.07
N MET A 194 14.91 -15.88 7.85
CA MET A 194 15.74 -15.06 6.96
C MET A 194 15.06 -13.73 6.62
N MET A 195 13.76 -13.77 6.27
CA MET A 195 12.97 -12.57 5.98
C MET A 195 12.94 -11.63 7.18
N ARG A 196 12.70 -12.15 8.40
CA ARG A 196 12.73 -11.32 9.61
C ARG A 196 14.12 -10.76 9.90
N ARG A 197 15.19 -11.52 9.67
CA ARG A 197 16.57 -11.14 10.03
C ARG A 197 17.21 -10.14 9.07
N PHE A 198 17.00 -10.32 7.76
CA PHE A 198 17.67 -9.58 6.69
C PHE A 198 16.72 -8.77 5.80
N GLY A 199 15.42 -9.01 5.92
CA GLY A 199 14.41 -8.24 5.19
C GLY A 199 14.40 -6.77 5.59
N PRO A 200 13.79 -5.91 4.75
CA PRO A 200 13.72 -4.49 4.99
C PRO A 200 12.87 -4.18 6.23
N ARG A 201 13.23 -3.14 6.99
CA ARG A 201 12.56 -2.72 8.24
C ARG A 201 12.35 -1.21 8.28
N GLY A 202 11.26 -0.78 8.92
CA GLY A 202 10.87 0.64 9.04
C GLY A 202 10.80 1.33 7.69
N LEU A 203 11.53 2.43 7.53
CA LEU A 203 11.53 3.21 6.28
C LEU A 203 11.96 2.38 5.08
N GLU A 204 12.89 1.44 5.24
CA GLU A 204 13.31 0.55 4.15
C GLU A 204 12.18 -0.39 3.73
N PHE A 205 11.35 -0.85 4.69
CA PHE A 205 10.15 -1.64 4.38
C PHE A 205 9.12 -0.78 3.64
N ALA A 206 8.89 0.45 4.08
CA ALA A 206 8.00 1.38 3.37
C ALA A 206 8.46 1.62 1.92
N ARG A 207 9.77 1.86 1.69
CA ARG A 207 10.34 1.98 0.34
C ARG A 207 10.14 0.69 -0.46
N ALA A 208 10.38 -0.48 0.14
CA ALA A 208 10.15 -1.77 -0.51
C ALA A 208 8.71 -1.90 -0.99
N ARG A 209 7.73 -1.58 -0.14
CA ARG A 209 6.30 -1.67 -0.46
C ARG A 209 5.88 -0.69 -1.56
N VAL A 210 6.39 0.54 -1.53
CA VAL A 210 6.17 1.53 -2.61
C VAL A 210 6.74 1.03 -3.93
N GLU A 211 8.00 0.59 -3.96
CA GLU A 211 8.66 0.11 -5.19
C GLU A 211 8.02 -1.18 -5.72
N MET A 212 7.68 -2.13 -4.85
CA MET A 212 6.90 -3.32 -5.21
C MET A 212 5.59 -2.96 -5.90
N LYS A 213 4.89 -1.93 -5.37
CA LYS A 213 3.61 -1.51 -5.93
C LYS A 213 3.76 -0.87 -7.31
N LEU A 214 4.79 -0.04 -7.49
CA LEU A 214 5.10 0.56 -8.78
C LEU A 214 5.51 -0.49 -9.82
N VAL A 215 6.32 -1.48 -9.43
CA VAL A 215 6.67 -2.62 -10.28
C VAL A 215 5.41 -3.37 -10.72
N GLU A 216 4.50 -3.67 -9.80
CA GLU A 216 3.22 -4.32 -10.14
C GLU A 216 2.39 -3.48 -11.09
N ALA A 217 2.26 -2.18 -10.83
CA ALA A 217 1.47 -1.28 -11.65
C ALA A 217 1.99 -1.20 -13.08
N VAL A 218 3.30 -1.03 -13.27
CA VAL A 218 3.94 -0.99 -14.59
C VAL A 218 3.72 -2.30 -15.34
N LEU A 219 4.03 -3.45 -14.73
CA LEU A 219 3.88 -4.76 -15.38
C LEU A 219 2.42 -5.08 -15.70
N THR A 220 1.49 -4.71 -14.82
CA THR A 220 0.06 -4.91 -15.03
C THR A 220 -0.44 -4.03 -16.17
N LEU A 221 -0.13 -2.73 -16.17
CA LEU A 221 -0.53 -1.79 -17.22
C LEU A 221 0.01 -2.20 -18.59
N ARG A 222 1.27 -2.62 -18.69
CA ARG A 222 1.86 -3.13 -19.94
C ARG A 222 1.04 -4.28 -20.54
N ARG A 223 0.56 -5.17 -19.68
CA ARG A 223 -0.20 -6.36 -20.09
C ARG A 223 -1.66 -6.03 -20.41
N THR A 224 -2.34 -5.25 -19.56
CA THR A 224 -3.80 -5.10 -19.64
C THR A 224 -4.23 -3.83 -20.36
N ARG A 225 -3.48 -2.73 -20.22
CA ARG A 225 -3.84 -1.39 -20.74
C ARG A 225 -2.61 -0.61 -21.26
N PRO A 226 -1.81 -1.15 -22.20
CA PRO A 226 -0.53 -0.55 -22.61
C PRO A 226 -0.70 0.89 -23.10
N ARG A 227 -1.79 1.21 -23.80
CA ARG A 227 -2.11 2.56 -24.30
C ARG A 227 -2.32 3.61 -23.20
N ARG A 228 -2.56 3.20 -21.94
CA ARG A 228 -2.78 4.12 -20.81
C ARG A 228 -1.52 4.37 -19.98
N LEU A 229 -0.47 3.58 -20.19
CA LEU A 229 0.70 3.55 -19.32
C LEU A 229 1.39 4.92 -19.25
N ALA A 230 1.58 5.57 -20.40
CA ALA A 230 2.23 6.88 -20.49
C ALA A 230 1.48 8.00 -19.72
N ARG A 231 0.15 7.86 -19.52
CA ARG A 231 -0.68 8.81 -18.77
C ARG A 231 -0.87 8.44 -17.29
N MET A 232 -0.68 7.16 -16.95
CA MET A 232 -0.98 6.65 -15.60
C MET A 232 0.27 6.51 -14.73
N VAL A 233 1.45 6.32 -15.31
CA VAL A 233 2.69 6.14 -14.57
C VAL A 233 3.43 7.48 -14.49
N PRO A 234 3.52 8.12 -13.31
CA PRO A 234 4.16 9.42 -13.18
C PRO A 234 5.68 9.29 -13.39
N ARG A 235 6.32 10.35 -13.90
CA ARG A 235 7.76 10.34 -14.22
C ARG A 235 8.65 9.83 -13.09
N ARG A 236 8.37 10.26 -11.85
CA ARG A 236 9.10 9.84 -10.65
C ARG A 236 9.07 8.32 -10.41
N ALA A 237 8.03 7.62 -10.86
CA ALA A 237 7.93 6.18 -10.70
C ALA A 237 9.03 5.44 -11.48
N TRP A 238 9.42 5.95 -12.66
CA TRP A 238 10.47 5.34 -13.47
C TRP A 238 11.83 5.32 -12.78
N ALA A 239 12.19 6.39 -12.08
CA ALA A 239 13.41 6.43 -11.28
C ALA A 239 13.41 5.38 -10.17
N LEU A 240 12.24 5.10 -9.56
CA LEU A 240 12.09 4.12 -8.48
C LEU A 240 12.13 2.67 -8.98
N VAL A 241 11.68 2.42 -10.22
CA VAL A 241 11.66 1.06 -10.79
C VAL A 241 12.88 0.72 -11.66
N ALA A 242 13.68 1.72 -12.05
CA ALA A 242 14.90 1.54 -12.85
C ALA A 242 15.93 0.55 -12.23
N PRO A 243 16.20 0.55 -10.90
CA PRO A 243 17.09 -0.44 -10.29
C PRO A 243 16.63 -1.90 -10.47
N TYR A 244 15.36 -2.09 -10.83
CA TYR A 244 14.73 -3.36 -11.11
C TYR A 244 14.55 -3.59 -12.61
N GLY A 245 15.33 -2.92 -13.47
CA GLY A 245 15.35 -3.18 -14.91
C GLY A 245 14.08 -2.78 -15.64
N LEU A 246 13.26 -1.91 -15.07
CA LEU A 246 12.09 -1.33 -15.73
C LEU A 246 12.40 0.11 -16.14
N ALA A 247 12.27 0.38 -17.43
CA ALA A 247 12.37 1.71 -18.02
C ALA A 247 11.22 1.88 -19.03
N PRO A 248 10.73 3.11 -19.27
CA PRO A 248 9.70 3.33 -20.28
C PRO A 248 10.25 3.07 -21.69
N ALA A 249 9.45 2.43 -22.55
CA ALA A 249 9.67 2.49 -23.99
C ALA A 249 9.29 3.86 -24.55
N THR A 250 9.71 4.19 -25.78
CA THR A 250 9.48 5.51 -26.39
C THR A 250 8.01 5.95 -26.40
N HIS A 251 7.07 5.02 -26.54
CA HIS A 251 5.62 5.29 -26.55
C HIS A 251 4.96 5.19 -25.16
N GLU A 252 5.71 4.75 -24.15
CA GLU A 252 5.27 4.61 -22.75
C GLU A 252 5.59 5.85 -21.91
N TRP A 253 6.10 6.88 -22.57
CA TRP A 253 6.55 8.12 -21.97
C TRP A 253 5.88 9.28 -22.68
N VAL A 254 5.32 10.20 -21.90
CA VAL A 254 4.96 11.54 -22.38
C VAL A 254 5.98 12.49 -21.78
N GLU A 255 6.65 13.24 -22.64
CA GLU A 255 7.44 14.41 -22.23
C GLU A 255 6.41 15.47 -21.80
N ASP A 256 6.13 15.56 -20.51
CA ASP A 256 5.19 16.56 -19.99
C ASP A 256 5.94 17.87 -19.77
N GLU A 257 5.56 18.92 -20.52
CA GLU A 257 6.10 20.30 -20.46
C GLU A 257 5.52 21.13 -19.28
N ARG A 258 5.17 20.52 -18.14
CA ARG A 258 4.58 21.25 -17.00
C ARG A 258 5.16 20.83 -15.65
#